data_AF-A0A9Q3CRQ1-F1
#
_entry.id   AF-A0A9Q3CRQ1-F1
#
_cell.length_a   1.000
_cell.length_b   1.000
_cell.length_c   1.000
_cell.angle_alpha   90.00
_cell.angle_beta   90.00
_cell.angle_gamma   90.00
#
_symmetry.space_group_name_H-M   'P 1'
#
loop_
_entity.id
_entity.type
_entity.pdbx_description
1 polymer ?
#
loop_
_entity_poly.entity_id
_entity_poly.type
_entity_poly.pdbx_seq_one_letter_code
_entity_poly.pdbx_strand_id
1 'polypeptide(L)'
;MLEKGWNTRIPTDTLRKDIIDIHPAASRFKMMLDKVKHNARQSINDSFDYAKQKWDKSNIVTDLKVGHLVLVLTLNFTNFKFPKKPEYSCVGPFVIVVLHGTNSVQVELSGEFENKYPTFPVSLIKPYQPADK
;
A
#
# COMPACT_ATOMS: atom_id res chain seq x y z
N MET A 1 43.56 -15.22 -12.11
CA MET A 1 42.19 -15.47 -11.60
C MET A 1 41.32 -14.35 -12.15
N LEU A 2 40.40 -14.65 -13.07
CA LEU A 2 39.48 -13.66 -13.65
C LEU A 2 38.06 -14.10 -13.32
N GLU A 3 37.43 -13.39 -12.40
CA GLU A 3 36.05 -13.63 -11.99
C GLU A 3 35.12 -13.41 -13.19
N LYS A 4 34.53 -14.49 -13.70
CA LYS A 4 33.49 -14.44 -14.72
C LYS A 4 32.20 -13.95 -14.07
N GLY A 5 32.06 -12.63 -13.98
CA GLY A 5 30.80 -11.97 -13.66
C GLY A 5 29.71 -12.37 -14.66
N TRP A 6 28.55 -12.77 -14.15
CA TRP A 6 27.37 -13.09 -14.95
C TRP A 6 26.88 -11.83 -15.66
N ASN A 7 27.17 -11.71 -16.96
CA ASN A 7 26.75 -10.58 -17.78
C ASN A 7 25.29 -10.78 -18.23
N THR A 8 24.36 -10.00 -17.67
CA THR A 8 22.90 -10.09 -17.89
C THR A 8 22.44 -9.58 -19.26
N ARG A 9 23.36 -9.05 -20.10
CA ARG A 9 23.05 -8.48 -21.42
C ARG A 9 23.34 -9.41 -22.61
N ILE A 10 23.69 -10.67 -22.37
CA ILE A 10 23.87 -11.63 -23.47
C ILE A 10 22.47 -12.03 -23.98
N PRO A 11 22.14 -11.86 -25.27
CA PRO A 11 20.91 -12.35 -25.84
C PRO A 11 20.87 -13.88 -25.69
N THR A 12 19.83 -14.39 -25.03
CA THR A 12 19.64 -15.83 -24.75
C THR A 12 19.45 -16.68 -26.02
N ASP A 13 19.35 -16.05 -27.19
CA ASP A 13 19.13 -16.69 -28.50
C ASP A 13 20.41 -16.79 -29.37
N THR A 14 21.60 -16.54 -28.81
CA THR A 14 22.86 -16.55 -29.58
C THR A 14 23.38 -17.94 -29.97
N LEU A 15 22.77 -19.02 -29.50
CA LEU A 15 23.13 -20.37 -29.90
C LEU A 15 22.28 -20.81 -31.10
N ARG A 16 22.93 -21.13 -32.23
CA ARG A 16 22.29 -21.79 -33.37
C ARG A 16 21.68 -23.10 -32.87
N LYS A 17 20.35 -23.13 -32.74
CA LYS A 17 19.57 -24.27 -32.22
C LYS A 17 19.77 -25.53 -33.07
N ASP A 18 20.20 -25.33 -34.30
CA ASP A 18 20.33 -26.32 -35.37
C ASP A 18 21.62 -27.17 -35.25
N ILE A 19 22.58 -26.80 -34.39
CA ILE A 19 23.91 -27.44 -34.30
C ILE A 19 24.10 -28.22 -32.98
N ILE A 20 23.27 -27.97 -31.97
CA ILE A 20 23.48 -28.51 -30.62
C ILE A 20 22.54 -29.70 -30.40
N ASP A 21 23.10 -30.90 -30.40
CA ASP A 21 22.38 -32.10 -29.96
C ASP A 21 22.23 -32.06 -28.44
N ILE A 22 21.12 -31.48 -27.97
CA ILE A 22 20.84 -31.32 -26.55
C ILE A 22 20.37 -32.68 -26.03
N HIS A 23 21.17 -33.27 -25.12
CA HIS A 23 20.80 -34.51 -24.44
C HIS A 23 19.36 -34.43 -23.90
N PRO A 24 18.50 -35.45 -24.11
CA PRO A 24 17.07 -35.38 -23.79
C PRO A 24 16.78 -35.03 -22.33
N ALA A 25 17.66 -35.39 -21.40
CA ALA A 25 17.55 -35.00 -20.00
C ALA A 25 17.68 -33.47 -19.79
N ALA A 26 18.61 -32.81 -20.49
CA ALA A 26 18.79 -31.36 -20.40
C ALA A 26 17.60 -30.62 -21.02
N SER A 27 17.04 -31.14 -22.13
CA SER A 27 15.81 -30.60 -22.73
C SER A 27 14.61 -30.69 -21.77
N ARG A 28 14.39 -31.85 -21.15
CA ARG A 28 13.34 -32.05 -20.14
C ARG A 28 13.52 -31.13 -18.93
N PHE A 29 14.75 -30.96 -18.45
CA PHE A 29 15.03 -30.06 -17.34
C PHE A 29 14.74 -28.59 -17.69
N LYS A 30 15.10 -28.16 -18.90
CA LYS A 30 14.75 -26.81 -19.39
C LYS A 30 13.23 -26.59 -19.41
N MET A 31 12.48 -27.54 -19.97
CA MET A 31 11.01 -27.46 -19.98
C MET A 31 10.43 -27.36 -18.57
N MET A 32 10.96 -28.15 -17.63
CA MET A 32 10.58 -28.08 -16.23
C MET A 32 10.87 -26.70 -15.63
N LEU A 33 12.07 -26.14 -15.86
CA LEU A 33 12.43 -24.81 -15.37
C LEU A 33 11.54 -23.71 -15.97
N ASP A 34 11.24 -23.78 -17.25
CA ASP A 34 10.39 -22.78 -17.92
C ASP A 34 8.96 -22.82 -17.37
N LYS A 35 8.43 -24.02 -17.10
CA LYS A 35 7.13 -24.20 -16.42
C LYS A 35 7.15 -23.64 -15.00
N VAL A 36 8.20 -23.94 -14.22
CA VAL A 36 8.33 -23.42 -12.85
C VAL A 36 8.42 -21.90 -12.85
N LYS A 37 9.20 -21.31 -13.77
CA LYS A 37 9.30 -19.85 -13.91
C LYS A 37 7.96 -19.21 -14.28
N HIS A 38 7.20 -19.83 -15.19
CA HIS A 38 5.87 -19.36 -15.55
C HIS A 38 4.93 -19.37 -14.34
N ASN A 39 4.87 -20.50 -13.62
CA ASN A 39 4.04 -20.63 -12.43
C ASN A 39 4.44 -19.66 -11.32
N ALA A 40 5.75 -19.45 -11.11
CA ALA A 40 6.24 -18.49 -10.12
C ALA A 40 5.80 -17.05 -10.47
N ARG A 41 5.87 -16.66 -11.74
CA ARG A 41 5.38 -15.35 -12.20
C ARG A 41 3.88 -15.21 -11.98
N GLN A 42 3.11 -16.25 -12.31
CA GLN A 42 1.67 -16.25 -12.10
C GLN A 42 1.34 -16.12 -10.62
N SER A 43 1.99 -16.90 -9.75
CA SER A 43 1.77 -16.82 -8.30
C SER A 43 2.06 -15.43 -7.72
N ILE A 44 3.07 -14.73 -8.25
CA ILE A 44 3.36 -13.34 -7.87
C ILE A 44 2.21 -12.42 -8.28
N ASN A 45 1.76 -12.51 -9.54
CA ASN A 45 0.67 -11.68 -10.05
C ASN A 45 -0.63 -11.93 -9.28
N ASP A 46 -1.00 -13.20 -9.07
CA ASP A 46 -2.18 -13.59 -8.32
C ASP A 46 -2.14 -13.03 -6.88
N SER A 47 -0.96 -13.02 -6.26
CA SER A 47 -0.78 -12.44 -4.92
C SER A 47 -0.98 -10.93 -4.90
N PHE A 48 -0.48 -10.22 -5.92
CA PHE A 48 -0.71 -8.78 -6.07
C PHE A 48 -2.19 -8.46 -6.31
N ASP A 49 -2.84 -9.21 -7.19
CA ASP A 49 -4.26 -9.02 -7.50
C ASP A 49 -5.14 -9.30 -6.29
N TYR A 50 -4.84 -10.35 -5.53
CA TYR A 50 -5.54 -10.65 -4.27
C TYR A 50 -5.41 -9.51 -3.26
N ALA A 51 -4.19 -8.99 -3.07
CA ALA A 51 -3.94 -7.88 -2.15
C ALA A 51 -4.69 -6.62 -2.57
N LYS A 52 -4.67 -6.32 -3.88
CA LYS A 52 -5.42 -5.19 -4.46
C LYS A 52 -6.92 -5.35 -4.23
N GLN A 53 -7.51 -6.49 -4.60
CA GLN A 53 -8.94 -6.73 -4.40
C GLN A 53 -9.36 -6.66 -2.93
N LYS A 54 -8.51 -7.17 -2.03
CA LYS A 54 -8.74 -7.08 -0.58
C LYS A 54 -8.76 -5.62 -0.13
N TRP A 55 -7.82 -4.81 -0.61
CA TRP A 55 -7.73 -3.39 -0.32
C TRP A 55 -8.93 -2.63 -0.90
N ASP A 56 -9.29 -2.85 -2.16
CA ASP A 56 -10.42 -2.20 -2.84
C ASP A 56 -11.74 -2.48 -2.11
N LYS A 57 -11.93 -3.71 -1.60
CA LYS A 57 -13.13 -4.08 -0.80
C LYS A 57 -13.19 -3.38 0.55
N SER A 58 -12.05 -3.16 1.21
CA SER A 58 -12.02 -2.54 2.54
C SER A 58 -11.98 -1.02 2.51
N ASN A 59 -11.50 -0.42 1.42
CA ASN A 59 -11.38 1.04 1.30
C ASN A 59 -12.66 1.60 0.70
N ILE A 60 -13.61 1.89 1.57
CA ILE A 60 -14.77 2.71 1.22
C ILE A 60 -14.27 4.15 1.07
N VAL A 61 -14.25 4.65 -0.16
CA VAL A 61 -13.97 6.06 -0.44
C VAL A 61 -15.03 6.88 0.27
N THR A 62 -14.62 7.59 1.31
CA THR A 62 -15.54 8.47 2.04
C THR A 62 -15.68 9.77 1.27
N ASP A 63 -16.91 10.16 0.93
CA ASP A 63 -17.23 11.45 0.31
C ASP A 63 -17.02 12.57 1.33
N LEU A 64 -15.76 12.95 1.52
CA LEU A 64 -15.36 14.08 2.35
C LEU A 64 -15.49 15.36 1.53
N LYS A 65 -16.20 16.35 2.08
CA LYS A 65 -16.35 17.68 1.48
C LYS A 65 -15.83 18.73 2.45
N VAL A 66 -15.35 19.83 1.88
CA VAL A 66 -15.02 21.03 2.66
C VAL A 66 -16.26 21.48 3.44
N GLY A 67 -16.09 21.79 4.72
CA GLY A 67 -17.17 22.15 5.64
C GLY A 67 -17.79 20.98 6.43
N HIS A 68 -17.47 19.73 6.11
CA HIS A 68 -17.95 18.59 6.90
C HIS A 68 -17.23 18.49 8.25
N LEU A 69 -17.97 18.07 9.28
CA LEU A 69 -17.42 17.73 10.59
C LEU A 69 -16.84 16.33 10.58
N VAL A 70 -15.62 16.20 11.10
CA VAL A 70 -14.90 14.94 11.15
C VAL A 70 -14.18 14.74 12.48
N LEU A 71 -13.96 13.47 12.82
CA LEU A 71 -13.12 13.04 13.92
C LEU A 71 -11.78 12.57 13.35
N VAL A 72 -10.68 12.97 14.00
CA VAL A 72 -9.32 12.55 13.64
C VAL A 72 -8.85 11.47 14.61
N LEU A 73 -8.36 10.35 14.09
CA LEU A 73 -7.83 9.23 14.87
C LEU A 73 -6.54 9.62 15.61
N THR A 74 -6.47 9.32 16.90
CA THR A 74 -5.35 9.69 17.79
C THR A 74 -4.09 8.83 17.61
N LEU A 75 -4.15 7.80 16.78
CA LEU A 75 -3.08 6.80 16.58
C LEU A 75 -1.71 7.41 16.24
N ASN A 76 -1.67 8.62 15.65
CA ASN A 76 -0.44 9.32 15.27
C ASN A 76 -0.16 10.60 16.07
N PHE A 77 -0.94 10.92 17.10
CA PHE A 77 -0.67 12.10 17.97
C PHE A 77 0.34 11.82 19.08
N THR A 78 1.07 10.70 18.99
CA THR A 78 1.96 10.14 20.01
C THR A 78 3.26 10.94 20.19
N ASN A 79 3.12 12.14 20.76
CA ASN A 79 4.08 12.67 21.73
C ASN A 79 3.52 12.61 23.17
N PHE A 80 2.34 12.03 23.38
CA PHE A 80 1.83 11.80 24.72
C PHE A 80 2.47 10.55 25.32
N LYS A 81 3.30 10.77 26.34
CA LYS A 81 3.83 9.74 27.24
C LYS A 81 2.65 8.87 27.71
N PHE A 82 2.60 7.62 27.24
CA PHE A 82 1.73 6.52 27.70
C PHE A 82 0.37 6.89 28.31
N PRO A 83 -0.77 6.64 27.63
CA PRO A 83 -2.04 6.69 28.31
C PRO A 83 -2.20 5.45 29.21
N LYS A 84 -2.38 5.69 30.52
CA LYS A 84 -2.65 4.64 31.55
C LYS A 84 -4.08 4.05 31.47
N LYS A 85 -4.90 4.49 30.50
CA LYS A 85 -6.29 4.07 30.27
C LYS A 85 -6.59 4.13 28.76
N PRO A 86 -7.56 3.36 28.23
CA PRO A 86 -7.97 3.48 26.84
C PRO A 86 -8.63 4.84 26.61
N GLU A 87 -7.85 5.82 26.18
CA GLU A 87 -8.37 7.10 25.72
C GLU A 87 -9.14 6.91 24.41
N TYR A 88 -10.14 7.76 24.20
CA TYR A 88 -10.97 7.76 23.00
C TYR A 88 -10.07 7.76 21.76
N SER A 89 -10.25 6.74 20.90
CA SER A 89 -9.41 6.53 19.70
C SER A 89 -9.48 7.69 18.70
N CYS A 90 -10.43 8.63 18.86
CA CYS A 90 -10.66 9.74 17.95
C CYS A 90 -10.87 11.05 18.74
N VAL A 91 -10.44 12.18 18.18
CA VAL A 91 -10.60 13.53 18.72
C VAL A 91 -11.34 14.39 17.72
N GLY A 92 -12.16 15.32 18.19
CA GLY A 92 -12.96 16.24 17.39
C GLY A 92 -14.35 16.41 18.00
N PRO A 93 -15.28 17.07 17.29
CA PRO A 93 -15.31 17.26 15.84
C PRO A 93 -14.51 18.48 15.35
N PHE A 94 -13.87 18.34 14.19
CA PHE A 94 -13.16 19.40 13.47
C PHE A 94 -13.78 19.62 12.09
N VAL A 95 -13.66 20.83 11.56
CA VAL A 95 -14.18 21.19 10.23
C VAL A 95 -13.08 20.97 9.19
N ILE A 96 -13.43 20.34 8.06
CA ILE A 96 -12.53 20.25 6.91
C ILE A 96 -12.46 21.62 6.22
N VAL A 97 -11.26 22.20 6.12
CA VAL A 97 -11.02 23.49 5.46
C VAL A 97 -10.60 23.29 4.00
N VAL A 98 -9.70 22.34 3.74
CA VAL A 98 -9.16 22.09 2.39
C VAL A 98 -9.02 20.60 2.15
N LEU A 99 -9.33 20.16 0.93
CA LEU A 99 -9.06 18.80 0.45
C LEU A 99 -7.80 18.83 -0.42
N HIS A 100 -6.75 18.14 0.04
CA HIS A 100 -5.50 17.97 -0.70
C HIS A 100 -5.58 16.67 -1.50
N GLY A 101 -6.22 16.76 -2.67
CA GLY A 101 -6.50 15.61 -3.54
C GLY A 101 -7.43 14.59 -2.87
N THR A 102 -7.25 13.31 -3.21
CA THR A 102 -8.08 12.19 -2.70
C THR A 102 -7.57 11.62 -1.36
N ASN A 103 -6.31 11.89 -1.01
CA ASN A 103 -5.62 11.14 0.05
C ASN A 103 -5.42 11.92 1.35
N SER A 104 -5.60 13.23 1.35
CA SER A 104 -5.34 14.07 2.52
C SER A 104 -6.33 15.23 2.63
N VAL A 105 -6.65 15.61 3.86
CA VAL A 105 -7.46 16.78 4.14
C VAL A 105 -6.79 17.63 5.20
N GLN A 106 -7.04 18.93 5.13
CA GLN A 106 -6.67 19.88 6.15
C GLN A 106 -7.90 20.20 7.00
N VAL A 107 -7.77 20.03 8.30
CA VAL A 107 -8.81 20.33 9.28
C VAL A 107 -8.43 21.55 10.11
N GLU A 108 -9.43 22.29 10.55
CA GLU A 108 -9.25 23.35 11.53
C GLU A 108 -9.15 22.72 12.92
N LEU A 109 -7.95 22.74 13.50
CA LEU A 109 -7.71 22.27 14.87
C LEU A 109 -7.94 23.40 15.86
N SER A 110 -8.54 23.09 17.00
CA SER A 110 -8.83 24.06 18.07
C SER A 110 -8.40 23.53 19.44
N GLY A 111 -8.14 24.43 20.39
CA GLY A 111 -7.74 24.09 21.76
C GLY A 111 -6.32 23.52 21.83
N GLU A 112 -6.17 22.35 22.47
CA GLU A 112 -4.86 21.72 22.72
C GLU A 112 -4.13 21.26 21.44
N PHE A 113 -4.83 21.28 20.29
CA PHE A 113 -4.33 20.79 19.00
C PHE A 113 -3.97 21.90 18.01
N GLU A 114 -4.15 23.18 18.35
CA GLU A 114 -3.86 24.32 17.45
C GLU A 114 -2.40 24.36 16.96
N ASN A 115 -1.47 23.92 17.81
CA ASN A 115 -0.04 23.89 17.48
C ASN A 115 0.40 22.60 16.76
N LYS A 116 -0.55 21.73 16.37
CA LYS A 116 -0.27 20.50 15.61
C LYS A 116 -0.44 20.75 14.12
N TYR A 117 0.23 19.93 13.32
CA TYR A 117 0.09 20.00 11.87
C TYR A 117 -1.36 19.63 11.46
N PRO A 118 -2.09 20.51 10.76
CA PRO A 118 -3.53 20.36 10.54
C PRO A 118 -3.90 19.44 9.36
N THR A 119 -2.92 18.87 8.65
CA THR A 119 -3.17 18.01 7.49
C THR A 119 -3.05 16.55 7.88
N PHE A 120 -4.11 15.79 7.62
CA PHE A 120 -4.19 14.37 7.94
C PHE A 120 -4.56 13.55 6.70
N PRO A 121 -4.03 12.32 6.57
CA PRO A 121 -4.49 11.40 5.55
C PRO A 121 -5.94 10.96 5.82
N VAL A 122 -6.70 10.73 4.75
CA VAL A 122 -8.13 10.32 4.81
C VAL A 122 -8.36 9.05 5.62
N SER A 123 -7.36 8.16 5.70
CA SER A 123 -7.42 6.94 6.51
C SER A 123 -7.52 7.19 8.02
N LEU A 124 -7.12 8.38 8.47
CA LEU A 124 -7.20 8.78 9.88
C LEU A 124 -8.46 9.57 10.20
N ILE A 125 -9.33 9.79 9.20
CA ILE A 125 -10.49 10.66 9.32
C ILE A 125 -11.74 9.80 9.34
N LYS A 126 -12.60 10.07 10.32
CA LYS A 126 -13.93 9.47 10.42
C LYS A 126 -14.99 10.55 10.29
N PRO A 127 -16.02 10.37 9.46
CA PRO A 127 -17.18 11.26 9.46
C PRO A 127 -17.76 11.37 10.86
N TYR A 128 -18.01 12.60 11.32
CA TYR A 128 -18.73 12.81 12.57
C TYR A 128 -20.22 12.60 12.32
N GLN A 129 -20.80 11.61 13.00
CA GLN A 129 -22.25 11.45 13.07
C GLN A 129 -22.72 12.00 14.41
N PRO A 130 -23.59 13.01 14.43
CA PRO A 130 -24.24 13.41 15.68
C PRO A 130 -25.03 12.21 16.19
N ALA A 131 -24.87 11.86 17.47
CA ALA A 131 -25.75 10.88 18.08
C ALA A 131 -27.18 11.46 18.05
N ASP A 132 -28.10 10.77 17.36
CA ASP A 132 -29.52 11.10 17.42
C ASP A 132 -29.94 11.15 18.89
N LYS A 133 -30.61 12.25 19.28
CA LYS A 133 -31.18 12.45 20.61
C LYS A 133 -32.42 11.58 20.80
#